data_AF-A0A267TD69-F1
#
_entry.id   AF-A0A267TD69-F1
#
_cell.length_a   1.000
_cell.length_b   1.000
_cell.length_c   1.000
_cell.angle_alpha   90.00
_cell.angle_beta   90.00
_cell.angle_gamma   90.00
#
_symmetry.space_group_name_H-M   'P 1'
#
loop_
_entity.id
_entity.type
_entity.pdbx_description
1 polymer ?
#
loop_
_entity_poly.entity_id
_entity_poly.type
_entity_poly.pdbx_seq_one_letter_code
_entity_poly.pdbx_strand_id
1 'polypeptide(L)'
;MNYFIFYIFLWILENASFTKVSARNLAKIESERAFREKRYKDAVKYYQTISDNSYFTPPEVVLNQAHVYLLSEDTLRAQGLYKRLIHLEDYKMSSTTYCQLGVISSAFKDSAQALVYFKEALKLNPQNQIARFNFELLKLRFRGASEDPKPEQQSKSMPPPRANHAEVEHTDAQDEMLKTLKNYGLSPEKARSILEAMKNNEVQYIQQKRDYSRRISLI
;
A
#
# COMPACT_ATOMS: atom_id res chain seq x y z
N MET A 1 29.74 -46.79 -18.80
CA MET A 1 29.11 -47.02 -17.48
C MET A 1 28.77 -45.74 -16.71
N ASN A 2 29.25 -44.55 -17.11
CA ASN A 2 28.98 -43.29 -16.39
C ASN A 2 27.64 -42.60 -16.74
N TYR A 3 27.09 -42.82 -17.94
CA TYR A 3 25.84 -42.16 -18.33
C TYR A 3 24.61 -42.71 -17.60
N PHE A 4 24.61 -43.98 -17.22
CA PHE A 4 23.50 -44.61 -16.49
C PHE A 4 23.28 -43.97 -15.11
N ILE A 5 24.37 -43.70 -14.38
CA ILE A 5 24.34 -43.01 -13.08
C ILE A 5 23.85 -41.56 -13.27
N PHE A 6 24.25 -40.89 -14.35
CA PHE A 6 23.77 -39.55 -14.68
C PHE A 6 22.26 -39.52 -14.98
N TYR A 7 21.73 -40.50 -15.72
CA TYR A 7 20.29 -40.61 -15.96
C TYR A 7 19.49 -40.98 -14.70
N ILE A 8 20.04 -41.83 -13.83
CA ILE A 8 19.43 -42.09 -12.51
C ILE A 8 19.41 -40.80 -11.67
N PHE A 9 20.49 -40.03 -11.68
CA PHE A 9 20.56 -38.77 -10.95
C PHE A 9 19.56 -37.74 -11.49
N LEU A 10 19.44 -37.59 -12.81
CA LEU A 10 18.43 -36.75 -13.45
C LEU A 10 17.00 -37.22 -13.14
N TRP A 11 16.76 -38.53 -13.17
CA TRP A 11 15.45 -39.11 -12.86
C TRP A 11 15.05 -38.91 -11.39
N ILE A 12 16.00 -38.96 -10.46
CA ILE A 12 15.77 -38.65 -9.03
C ILE A 12 15.49 -37.14 -8.85
N LEU A 13 16.22 -36.26 -9.57
CA LEU A 13 15.99 -34.81 -9.53
C LEU A 13 14.61 -34.43 -10.09
N GLU A 14 14.16 -35.07 -11.18
CA GLU A 14 12.83 -34.82 -11.77
C GLU A 14 11.70 -35.29 -10.85
N ASN A 15 11.77 -36.48 -10.26
CA ASN A 15 10.72 -36.98 -9.37
C ASN A 15 10.64 -36.23 -8.02
N ALA A 16 11.78 -35.79 -7.48
CA ALA A 16 11.81 -34.95 -6.27
C ALA A 16 11.19 -33.55 -6.50
N SER A 17 11.19 -33.07 -7.74
CA SER A 17 10.60 -31.77 -8.09
C SER A 17 9.07 -31.81 -8.12
N PHE A 18 8.47 -32.92 -8.56
CA PHE A 18 7.02 -33.06 -8.71
C PHE A 18 6.28 -33.02 -7.37
N THR A 19 6.79 -33.76 -6.37
CA THR A 19 6.23 -33.79 -5.00
C THR A 19 6.27 -32.41 -4.33
N LYS A 20 7.34 -31.64 -4.54
CA LYS A 20 7.50 -30.28 -4.00
C LYS A 20 6.57 -29.26 -4.68
N VAL A 21 6.39 -29.34 -6.00
CA VAL A 21 5.48 -28.45 -6.74
C VAL A 21 4.03 -28.68 -6.28
N SER A 22 3.60 -29.93 -6.12
CA SER A 22 2.27 -30.27 -5.59
C SER A 22 2.06 -29.76 -4.16
N ALA A 23 3.06 -29.93 -3.28
CA ALA A 23 3.00 -29.44 -1.90
C ALA A 23 2.93 -27.90 -1.83
N ARG A 24 3.67 -27.19 -2.67
CA ARG A 24 3.63 -25.72 -2.76
C ARG A 24 2.27 -25.21 -3.24
N ASN A 25 1.70 -25.83 -4.27
CA ASN A 25 0.38 -25.44 -4.78
C ASN A 25 -0.72 -25.70 -3.75
N LEU A 26 -0.64 -26.82 -3.04
CA LEU A 26 -1.53 -27.12 -1.92
C LEU A 26 -1.39 -26.07 -0.82
N ALA A 27 -0.17 -25.74 -0.39
CA ALA A 27 0.07 -24.72 0.62
C ALA A 27 -0.51 -23.36 0.22
N LYS A 28 -0.45 -22.98 -1.06
CA LYS A 28 -1.09 -21.75 -1.55
C LYS A 28 -2.61 -21.80 -1.37
N ILE A 29 -3.27 -22.87 -1.83
CA ILE A 29 -4.72 -23.04 -1.70
C ILE A 29 -5.16 -23.01 -0.23
N GLU A 30 -4.45 -23.74 0.64
CA GLU A 30 -4.76 -23.79 2.06
C GLU A 30 -4.52 -22.44 2.76
N SER A 31 -3.49 -21.69 2.35
CA SER A 31 -3.24 -20.34 2.88
C SER A 31 -4.38 -19.38 2.57
N GLU A 32 -4.92 -19.41 1.35
CA GLU A 32 -6.04 -18.58 0.91
C GLU A 32 -7.35 -19.00 1.58
N ARG A 33 -7.58 -20.30 1.77
CA ARG A 33 -8.73 -20.81 2.51
C ARG A 33 -8.68 -20.35 3.97
N ALA A 34 -7.56 -20.59 4.66
CA ALA A 34 -7.37 -20.18 6.05
C ALA A 34 -7.51 -18.66 6.22
N PHE A 35 -6.99 -17.86 5.28
CA PHE A 35 -7.16 -16.41 5.29
C PHE A 35 -8.63 -15.99 5.20
N ARG A 36 -9.41 -16.57 4.27
CA ARG A 36 -10.85 -16.28 4.10
C ARG A 36 -11.66 -16.67 5.33
N GLU A 37 -11.28 -17.77 5.99
CA GLU A 37 -11.87 -18.23 7.25
C GLU A 37 -11.36 -17.47 8.48
N LYS A 38 -10.52 -16.43 8.29
CA LYS A 38 -9.89 -15.63 9.35
C LYS A 38 -8.99 -16.43 10.30
N ARG A 39 -8.58 -17.64 9.90
CA ARG A 39 -7.60 -18.48 10.61
C ARG A 39 -6.18 -18.00 10.28
N TYR A 40 -5.85 -16.77 10.66
CA TYR A 40 -4.60 -16.11 10.25
C TYR A 40 -3.35 -16.85 10.71
N LYS A 41 -3.36 -17.45 11.91
CA LYS A 41 -2.24 -18.26 12.41
C LYS A 41 -1.96 -19.50 11.56
N ASP A 42 -3.01 -20.13 11.01
CA ASP A 42 -2.85 -21.26 10.09
C ASP A 42 -2.36 -20.79 8.73
N ALA A 43 -2.91 -19.67 8.23
CA ALA A 43 -2.42 -19.05 6.99
C ALA A 43 -0.92 -18.69 7.07
N VAL A 44 -0.43 -18.19 8.22
CA VAL A 44 1.01 -17.95 8.44
C VAL A 44 1.82 -19.22 8.19
N LYS A 45 1.42 -20.36 8.76
CA LYS A 45 2.13 -21.64 8.60
C LYS A 45 2.22 -22.05 7.14
N TYR A 46 1.11 -21.93 6.40
CA TYR A 46 1.11 -22.27 4.98
C TYR A 46 1.99 -21.33 4.15
N TYR A 47 1.99 -20.02 4.43
CA TYR A 47 2.89 -19.08 3.75
C TYR A 47 4.37 -19.30 4.09
N GLN A 48 4.69 -19.75 5.31
CA GLN A 48 6.04 -20.18 5.66
C GLN A 48 6.47 -21.38 4.81
N THR A 49 5.61 -22.41 4.68
CA THR A 49 5.87 -23.56 3.80
C THR A 49 6.13 -23.16 2.35
N ILE A 50 5.43 -22.15 1.83
CA ILE A 50 5.66 -21.64 0.47
C ILE A 50 7.03 -20.95 0.36
N SER A 51 7.43 -20.21 1.39
CA SER A 51 8.67 -19.42 1.41
C SER A 51 9.90 -20.29 1.63
N ASP A 52 9.86 -21.20 2.60
CA ASP A 52 10.98 -22.07 2.99
C ASP A 52 11.37 -23.04 1.87
N ASN A 53 10.41 -23.43 1.04
CA ASN A 53 10.62 -24.31 -0.11
C ASN A 53 10.95 -23.56 -1.41
N SER A 54 11.31 -22.26 -1.32
CA SER A 54 11.54 -21.43 -2.50
C SER A 54 12.82 -20.62 -2.42
N TYR A 55 13.68 -20.76 -3.44
CA TYR A 55 14.85 -19.90 -3.59
C TYR A 55 14.45 -18.44 -3.91
N PHE A 56 13.32 -18.26 -4.59
CA PHE A 56 12.77 -16.95 -4.94
C PHE A 56 11.25 -16.94 -4.71
N THR A 57 10.82 -16.18 -3.71
CA THR A 57 9.39 -15.96 -3.43
C THR A 57 8.87 -14.77 -4.25
N PRO A 58 7.85 -14.96 -5.10
CA PRO A 58 7.27 -13.86 -5.88
C PRO A 58 6.78 -12.70 -4.99
N PRO A 59 6.93 -11.44 -5.42
CA PRO A 59 6.49 -10.27 -4.64
C PRO A 59 5.05 -10.33 -4.12
N GLU A 60 4.12 -10.87 -4.91
CA GLU A 60 2.71 -11.00 -4.55
C GLU A 60 2.51 -11.96 -3.38
N VAL A 61 3.30 -13.04 -3.34
CA VAL A 61 3.28 -14.02 -2.24
C VAL A 61 3.87 -13.39 -0.98
N VAL A 62 4.97 -12.64 -1.12
CA VAL A 62 5.57 -11.90 0.00
C VAL A 62 4.59 -10.86 0.56
N LEU A 63 3.86 -10.15 -0.31
CA LEU A 63 2.86 -9.16 0.08
C LEU A 63 1.70 -9.81 0.85
N ASN A 64 1.15 -10.90 0.32
CA ASN A 64 0.09 -11.64 0.99
C ASN A 64 0.54 -12.19 2.34
N GLN A 65 1.76 -12.73 2.41
CA GLN A 65 2.35 -13.19 3.67
C GLN A 65 2.49 -12.03 4.68
N ALA A 66 2.91 -10.85 4.25
CA ALA A 66 2.98 -9.66 5.11
C ALA A 66 1.60 -9.26 5.64
N HIS A 67 0.56 -9.30 4.82
CA HIS A 67 -0.83 -9.07 5.26
C HIS A 67 -1.27 -10.09 6.30
N VAL A 68 -0.99 -11.37 6.09
CA VAL A 68 -1.35 -12.41 7.05
C VAL A 68 -0.60 -12.23 8.37
N TYR A 69 0.70 -11.91 8.34
CA TYR A 69 1.44 -11.61 9.57
C TYR A 69 0.84 -10.43 10.33
N LEU A 70 0.48 -9.35 9.63
CA LEU A 70 -0.16 -8.18 10.24
C LEU A 70 -1.49 -8.53 10.91
N LEU A 71 -2.34 -9.31 10.25
CA LEU A 71 -3.63 -9.77 10.79
C LEU A 71 -3.48 -10.79 11.92
N SER A 72 -2.35 -11.50 11.97
CA SER A 72 -1.98 -12.38 13.09
C SER A 72 -1.27 -11.64 14.23
N GLU A 73 -1.22 -10.31 14.18
CA GLU A 73 -0.58 -9.40 15.15
C GLU A 73 0.95 -9.44 15.18
N ASP A 74 1.59 -10.24 14.32
CA ASP A 74 3.03 -10.25 14.16
C ASP A 74 3.51 -9.11 13.26
N THR A 75 3.47 -7.92 13.84
CA THR A 75 3.73 -6.70 13.08
C THR A 75 5.20 -6.57 12.71
N LEU A 76 6.12 -7.13 13.50
CA LEU A 76 7.55 -7.08 13.23
C LEU A 76 7.90 -7.86 11.95
N ARG A 77 7.41 -9.09 11.82
CA ARG A 77 7.62 -9.88 10.59
C ARG A 77 6.91 -9.23 9.41
N ALA A 78 5.70 -8.72 9.60
CA ALA A 78 4.98 -7.99 8.56
C ALA A 78 5.79 -6.79 8.02
N GLN A 79 6.31 -5.93 8.90
CA GLN A 79 7.14 -4.79 8.52
C GLN A 79 8.40 -5.21 7.76
N GLY A 80 9.08 -6.27 8.20
CA GLY A 80 10.25 -6.80 7.51
C GLY A 80 9.95 -7.23 6.07
N LEU A 81 8.81 -7.90 5.86
CA LEU A 81 8.37 -8.31 4.53
C LEU A 81 7.95 -7.13 3.65
N TYR A 82 7.18 -6.17 4.18
CA TYR A 82 6.86 -4.96 3.41
C TYR A 82 8.10 -4.18 2.99
N LYS A 83 9.12 -4.05 3.85
CA LYS A 83 10.39 -3.38 3.50
C LYS A 83 11.14 -4.05 2.35
N ARG A 84 10.87 -5.31 2.03
CA ARG A 84 11.44 -5.99 0.84
C ARG A 84 10.75 -5.57 -0.46
N LEU A 85 9.55 -5.00 -0.38
CA LEU A 85 8.69 -4.73 -1.54
C LEU A 85 8.65 -3.24 -1.95
N ILE A 86 9.22 -2.34 -1.16
CA ILE A 86 9.14 -0.88 -1.39
C ILE A 86 10.04 -0.33 -2.51
N HIS A 87 10.98 -1.15 -3.02
CA HIS A 87 11.93 -0.76 -4.07
C HIS A 87 11.76 -1.59 -5.35
N LEU A 88 10.58 -2.20 -5.54
CA LEU A 88 10.27 -2.94 -6.75
C LEU A 88 9.97 -2.00 -7.92
N GLU A 89 10.24 -2.46 -9.14
CA GLU A 89 9.90 -1.75 -10.38
C GLU A 89 8.38 -1.56 -10.54
N ASP A 90 7.56 -2.43 -9.94
CA ASP A 90 6.13 -2.22 -9.85
C ASP A 90 5.82 -1.09 -8.86
N TYR A 91 5.75 0.13 -9.39
CA TYR A 91 5.45 1.34 -8.63
C TYR A 91 4.08 1.30 -7.93
N LYS A 92 3.11 0.54 -8.44
CA LYS A 92 1.78 0.41 -7.82
C LYS A 92 1.86 -0.47 -6.57
N MET A 93 2.58 -1.59 -6.66
CA MET A 93 2.85 -2.46 -5.51
C MET A 93 3.71 -1.74 -4.47
N SER A 94 4.79 -1.07 -4.89
CA SER A 94 5.66 -0.28 -4.00
C SER A 94 4.87 0.82 -3.28
N SER A 95 4.01 1.56 -4.00
CA SER A 95 3.12 2.56 -3.39
C SER A 95 2.17 1.96 -2.35
N THR A 96 1.57 0.81 -2.66
CA THR A 96 0.66 0.11 -1.74
C THR A 96 1.39 -0.35 -0.49
N THR A 97 2.62 -0.86 -0.65
CA THR A 97 3.49 -1.31 0.43
C THR A 97 3.92 -0.16 1.34
N TYR A 98 4.32 0.98 0.76
CA TYR A 98 4.59 2.19 1.53
C TYR A 98 3.36 2.65 2.31
N CYS A 99 2.16 2.58 1.71
CA CYS A 99 0.92 2.89 2.42
C CYS A 99 0.72 1.98 3.65
N GLN A 100 0.94 0.67 3.52
CA GLN A 100 0.83 -0.27 4.65
C GLN A 100 1.84 0.04 5.76
N LEU A 101 3.10 0.35 5.42
CA LEU A 101 4.10 0.78 6.40
C LEU A 101 3.70 2.09 7.11
N GLY A 102 3.07 3.02 6.39
CA GLY A 102 2.51 4.24 6.96
C GLY A 102 1.38 3.97 7.95
N VAL A 103 0.45 3.07 7.61
CA VAL A 103 -0.64 2.64 8.51
C VAL A 103 -0.08 2.02 9.78
N ILE A 104 0.90 1.12 9.64
CA ILE A 104 1.55 0.48 10.78
C ILE A 104 2.23 1.53 11.66
N SER A 105 3.04 2.42 11.08
CA SER A 105 3.76 3.46 11.86
C SER A 105 2.80 4.38 12.61
N SER A 106 1.68 4.74 11.96
CA SER A 106 0.60 5.53 12.57
C SER A 106 -0.04 4.80 13.76
N ALA A 107 -0.28 3.48 13.63
CA ALA A 107 -0.80 2.66 14.72
C ALA A 107 0.14 2.60 15.94
N PHE A 108 1.47 2.63 15.72
CA PHE A 108 2.48 2.73 16.77
C PHE A 108 2.76 4.15 17.25
N LYS A 109 1.90 5.12 16.91
CA LYS A 109 2.03 6.55 17.24
C LYS A 109 3.27 7.24 16.65
N ASP A 110 4.04 6.57 15.80
CA ASP A 110 5.13 7.18 15.04
C ASP A 110 4.58 7.87 13.79
N SER A 111 3.97 9.02 14.03
CA SER A 111 3.26 9.74 13.00
C SER A 111 4.17 10.52 12.06
N ALA A 112 5.37 10.91 12.53
CA ALA A 112 6.38 11.51 11.67
C ALA A 112 6.80 10.50 10.58
N GLN A 113 7.12 9.27 10.99
CA GLN A 113 7.48 8.22 10.06
C GLN A 113 6.31 7.81 9.15
N ALA A 114 5.08 7.76 9.69
CA ALA A 114 3.89 7.48 8.90
C ALA A 114 3.68 8.51 7.78
N LEU A 115 3.85 9.81 8.06
CA LEU A 115 3.75 10.86 7.05
C LEU A 115 4.81 10.71 5.94
N VAL A 116 6.03 10.32 6.30
CA VAL A 116 7.09 10.03 5.32
C VAL A 116 6.66 8.88 4.41
N TYR A 117 6.18 7.77 4.98
CA TYR A 117 5.74 6.63 4.18
C TYR A 117 4.54 6.94 3.27
N PHE A 118 3.53 7.65 3.75
CA PHE A 118 2.43 8.05 2.88
C PHE A 118 2.88 9.01 1.76
N LYS A 119 3.83 9.90 2.05
CA LYS A 119 4.41 10.78 1.03
C LYS A 119 5.14 9.98 -0.05
N GLU A 120 5.97 9.00 0.32
CA GLU A 120 6.63 8.12 -0.65
C GLU A 120 5.62 7.30 -1.48
N ALA A 121 4.55 6.80 -0.85
CA ALA A 121 3.47 6.12 -1.56
C ALA A 121 2.83 7.01 -2.64
N LEU A 122 2.59 8.29 -2.34
CA LEU A 122 1.98 9.25 -3.27
C LEU A 122 2.94 9.73 -4.36
N LYS A 123 4.25 9.74 -4.11
CA LYS A 123 5.25 10.00 -5.17
C LYS A 123 5.23 8.90 -6.23
N LEU A 124 5.16 7.64 -5.79
CA LEU A 124 5.14 6.47 -6.69
C LEU A 124 3.81 6.32 -7.42
N ASN A 125 2.71 6.41 -6.69
CA ASN A 125 1.36 6.39 -7.26
C ASN A 125 0.49 7.48 -6.63
N PRO A 126 0.37 8.63 -7.29
CA PRO A 126 -0.46 9.75 -6.84
C PRO A 126 -1.96 9.46 -6.80
N GLN A 127 -2.40 8.44 -7.56
CA GLN A 127 -3.79 7.97 -7.57
C GLN A 127 -4.09 7.02 -6.41
N ASN A 128 -3.13 6.74 -5.52
CA ASN A 128 -3.36 5.95 -4.32
C ASN A 128 -4.21 6.73 -3.31
N GLN A 129 -5.53 6.63 -3.47
CA GLN A 129 -6.52 7.31 -2.63
C GLN A 129 -6.40 6.93 -1.15
N ILE A 130 -5.99 5.69 -0.85
CA ILE A 130 -5.80 5.21 0.54
C ILE A 130 -4.63 5.93 1.20
N ALA A 131 -3.47 5.99 0.54
CA ALA A 131 -2.31 6.71 1.06
C ALA A 131 -2.61 8.20 1.26
N ARG A 132 -3.36 8.77 0.31
CA ARG A 132 -3.77 10.17 0.33
C ARG A 132 -4.68 10.51 1.48
N PHE A 133 -5.71 9.69 1.68
CA PHE A 133 -6.63 9.81 2.78
C PHE A 133 -5.90 9.74 4.12
N ASN A 134 -5.07 8.71 4.30
CA ASN A 134 -4.32 8.52 5.53
C ASN A 134 -3.34 9.68 5.79
N PHE A 135 -2.70 10.20 4.74
CA PHE A 135 -1.81 11.36 4.84
C PHE A 135 -2.52 12.62 5.33
N GLU A 136 -3.66 12.98 4.73
CA GLU A 136 -4.40 14.18 5.11
C GLU A 136 -5.04 14.04 6.49
N LEU A 137 -5.63 12.87 6.79
CA LEU A 137 -6.17 12.59 8.12
C LEU A 137 -5.11 12.74 9.21
N LEU A 138 -3.91 12.21 8.97
CA LEU A 138 -2.82 12.28 9.92
C LEU A 138 -2.36 13.74 10.10
N LYS A 139 -2.10 14.48 9.03
CA LYS A 139 -1.75 15.92 9.10
C LYS A 139 -2.76 16.75 9.88
N LEU A 140 -4.05 16.48 9.69
CA LEU A 140 -5.11 17.21 10.39
C LEU A 140 -5.08 16.95 11.91
N ARG A 141 -4.84 15.70 12.32
CA ARG A 141 -4.68 15.36 13.75
C ARG A 141 -3.48 16.09 14.36
N PHE A 142 -2.37 16.22 13.64
CA PHE A 142 -1.18 16.94 14.12
C PHE A 142 -1.36 18.45 14.17
N ARG A 143 -1.99 19.06 13.16
CA ARG A 143 -2.29 20.50 13.17
C ARG A 143 -3.23 20.90 14.31
N GLY A 144 -4.21 20.07 14.63
CA GLY A 144 -5.13 20.31 15.76
C GLY A 144 -4.54 20.02 17.14
N ALA A 145 -3.40 19.35 17.24
CA ALA A 145 -2.69 19.12 18.50
C ALA A 145 -1.64 20.20 18.81
N SER A 146 -1.28 21.01 17.81
CA SER A 146 -0.33 22.12 17.91
C SER A 146 -1.05 23.46 17.62
N GLU A 147 -2.11 23.78 18.35
CA GLU A 147 -2.58 25.17 18.43
C GLU A 147 -1.77 25.90 19.49
N ASP A 148 -0.61 26.40 19.07
CA ASP A 148 -0.13 27.72 19.46
C ASP A 148 0.11 28.50 18.15
N PRO A 149 -0.48 29.69 17.96
CA PRO A 149 -0.50 30.35 16.66
C PRO A 149 0.84 31.02 16.39
N LYS A 150 1.55 30.60 15.33
CA LYS A 150 2.60 31.42 14.71
C LYS A 150 2.47 31.40 13.18
N PRO A 151 2.82 32.53 12.54
CA PRO A 151 1.99 33.17 11.54
C PRO A 151 2.16 32.59 10.14
N GLU A 152 1.07 32.70 9.38
CA GLU A 152 1.02 32.51 7.94
C GLU A 152 2.24 33.11 7.23
N GLN A 153 2.94 32.29 6.45
CA GLN A 153 3.72 32.78 5.32
C GLN A 153 3.25 32.10 4.02
N GLN A 154 2.38 32.87 3.36
CA GLN A 154 2.26 33.05 1.91
C GLN A 154 1.84 31.85 1.06
N SER A 155 0.54 31.55 1.11
CA SER A 155 -0.20 31.31 -0.14
C SER A 155 -0.53 32.69 -0.73
N LYS A 156 0.26 33.15 -1.70
CA LYS A 156 -0.15 34.30 -2.52
C LYS A 156 -1.40 33.87 -3.29
N SER A 157 -2.52 34.51 -2.96
CA SER A 157 -3.76 34.49 -3.70
C SER A 157 -3.51 34.91 -5.15
N MET A 158 -3.60 33.95 -6.06
CA MET A 158 -3.93 34.22 -7.45
C MET A 158 -5.43 33.96 -7.64
N PRO A 159 -6.11 34.71 -8.53
CA PRO A 159 -7.56 34.60 -8.70
C PRO A 159 -7.95 33.17 -9.10
N PRO A 160 -9.16 32.70 -8.74
CA PRO A 160 -9.62 31.38 -9.14
C PRO A 160 -9.58 31.28 -10.67
N PRO A 161 -8.84 30.31 -11.26
CA PRO A 161 -8.95 30.05 -12.68
C PRO A 161 -10.38 29.56 -12.95
N ARG A 162 -11.03 30.12 -13.97
CA ARG A 162 -12.33 29.66 -14.46
C ARG A 162 -12.34 28.13 -14.51
N ALA A 163 -13.20 27.54 -13.70
CA ALA A 163 -13.49 26.12 -13.73
C ALA A 163 -14.04 25.79 -15.12
N ASN A 164 -13.21 25.24 -15.99
CA ASN A 164 -13.73 24.27 -16.93
C ASN A 164 -14.17 23.09 -16.07
N HIS A 165 -15.49 22.95 -15.95
CA HIS A 165 -16.15 21.80 -15.37
C HIS A 165 -15.76 20.55 -16.17
N ALA A 166 -14.59 19.99 -15.88
CA ALA A 166 -14.45 18.56 -15.95
C ALA A 166 -15.14 18.05 -14.69
N GLU A 167 -16.41 17.63 -14.83
CA GLU A 167 -17.08 16.80 -13.84
C GLU A 167 -16.17 15.59 -13.57
N VAL A 168 -15.39 15.69 -12.50
CA VAL A 168 -14.72 14.52 -11.93
C VAL A 168 -15.84 13.71 -11.30
N GLU A 169 -16.18 12.59 -11.94
CA GLU A 169 -17.24 11.67 -11.54
C GLU A 169 -17.31 11.53 -10.02
N HIS A 170 -18.48 11.80 -9.46
CA HIS A 170 -18.86 11.36 -8.12
C HIS A 170 -18.78 9.83 -8.11
N THR A 171 -17.67 9.31 -7.60
CA THR A 171 -17.40 7.87 -7.54
C THR A 171 -17.91 7.32 -6.21
N ASP A 172 -18.46 6.09 -6.23
CA ASP A 172 -18.94 5.35 -5.05
C ASP A 172 -17.91 5.33 -3.89
N ALA A 173 -16.63 5.44 -4.23
CA ALA A 173 -15.51 5.57 -3.30
C ALA A 173 -15.61 6.81 -2.38
N GLN A 174 -16.14 7.95 -2.84
CA GLN A 174 -16.28 9.16 -2.02
C GLN A 174 -17.36 8.99 -0.93
N ASP A 175 -18.45 8.32 -1.26
CA ASP A 175 -19.55 8.07 -0.32
C ASP A 175 -19.18 6.99 0.71
N GLU A 176 -18.44 5.96 0.29
CA GLU A 176 -17.87 4.96 1.19
C GLU A 176 -16.82 5.58 2.13
N MET A 177 -16.00 6.50 1.62
CA MET A 177 -15.04 7.28 2.42
C MET A 177 -15.76 8.16 3.44
N LEU A 178 -16.86 8.82 3.05
CA LEU A 178 -17.67 9.64 3.94
C LEU A 178 -18.30 8.81 5.07
N LYS A 179 -18.80 7.61 4.77
CA LYS A 179 -19.30 6.67 5.77
C LYS A 179 -18.19 6.26 6.75
N THR A 180 -17.00 5.94 6.23
CA THR A 180 -15.84 5.59 7.04
C THR A 180 -15.45 6.74 7.98
N LEU A 181 -15.39 7.97 7.47
CA LEU A 181 -15.10 9.17 8.26
C LEU A 181 -16.09 9.40 9.42
N LYS A 182 -17.39 9.20 9.17
CA LYS A 182 -18.43 9.27 10.21
C LYS A 182 -18.23 8.20 11.29
N ASN A 183 -17.87 6.97 10.90
CA ASN A 183 -17.60 5.87 11.82
C ASN A 183 -16.37 6.11 12.72
N TYR A 184 -15.41 6.92 12.27
CA TYR A 184 -14.26 7.36 13.08
C TYR A 184 -14.59 8.51 14.06
N GLY A 185 -15.86 8.91 14.19
CA GLY A 185 -16.29 9.95 15.13
C GLY A 185 -15.97 11.37 14.67
N LEU A 186 -15.68 11.59 13.38
CA LEU A 186 -15.45 12.93 12.83
C LEU A 186 -16.79 13.64 12.58
N SER A 187 -16.85 14.94 12.87
CA SER A 187 -18.04 15.74 12.54
C SER A 187 -18.27 15.76 11.02
N PRO A 188 -19.52 15.84 10.54
CA PRO A 188 -19.84 15.86 9.11
C PRO A 188 -19.09 16.98 8.35
N GLU A 189 -18.88 18.12 9.00
CA GLU A 189 -18.14 19.26 8.45
C GLU A 189 -16.66 18.95 8.29
N LYS A 190 -16.03 18.30 9.28
CA LYS A 190 -14.62 17.90 9.21
C LYS A 190 -14.39 16.79 8.19
N ALA A 191 -15.36 15.89 8.01
CA ALA A 191 -15.33 14.89 6.95
C ALA A 191 -15.40 15.54 5.56
N ARG A 192 -16.28 16.52 5.37
CA ARG A 192 -16.40 17.28 4.11
C ARG A 192 -15.14 18.09 3.80
N SER A 193 -14.54 18.75 4.78
CA SER A 193 -13.31 19.51 4.56
C SER A 193 -12.12 18.62 4.18
N ILE A 194 -12.02 17.40 4.75
CA ILE A 194 -11.03 16.40 4.31
C ILE A 194 -11.25 16.03 2.84
N LEU A 195 -12.50 15.73 2.46
CA LEU A 195 -12.82 15.36 1.08
C LEU A 195 -12.56 16.51 0.09
N GLU A 196 -12.85 17.74 0.48
CA GLU A 196 -12.58 18.93 -0.34
C GLU A 196 -11.08 19.21 -0.48
N ALA A 197 -10.32 19.09 0.61
CA ALA A 197 -8.85 19.16 0.56
C ALA A 197 -8.27 18.06 -0.33
N MET A 198 -8.82 16.84 -0.28
CA MET A 198 -8.49 15.75 -1.21
C MET A 198 -8.88 16.10 -2.65
N LYS A 199 -10.01 16.74 -2.93
CA LYS A 199 -10.32 17.16 -4.30
C LYS A 199 -9.32 18.21 -4.81
N ASN A 200 -9.04 19.23 -4.00
CA ASN A 200 -8.19 20.36 -4.40
C ASN A 200 -6.72 19.96 -4.60
N ASN A 201 -6.16 19.12 -3.72
CA ASN A 201 -4.80 18.61 -3.89
C ASN A 201 -4.67 17.75 -5.17
N GLU A 202 -5.78 17.23 -5.72
CA GLU A 202 -5.76 16.30 -6.85
C GLU A 202 -5.61 17.07 -8.13
N VAL A 203 -6.43 18.13 -8.21
CA VAL A 203 -6.37 19.13 -9.27
C VAL A 203 -4.97 19.73 -9.34
N GLN A 204 -4.38 20.11 -8.19
CA GLN A 204 -3.01 20.63 -8.16
C GLN A 204 -1.97 19.61 -8.63
N TYR A 205 -2.05 18.37 -8.14
CA TYR A 205 -1.13 17.31 -8.56
C TYR A 205 -1.22 17.03 -10.08
N ILE A 206 -2.44 16.93 -10.61
CA ILE A 206 -2.69 16.69 -12.04
C ILE A 206 -2.16 17.86 -12.89
N GLN A 207 -2.32 19.10 -12.41
CA GLN A 207 -1.78 20.29 -13.07
C GLN A 207 -0.24 20.26 -13.09
N GLN A 208 0.41 19.99 -11.96
CA GLN A 208 1.87 19.89 -11.90
C GLN A 208 2.42 18.81 -12.84
N LYS A 209 1.76 17.65 -12.91
CA LYS A 209 2.15 16.57 -13.82
C LYS A 209 1.97 16.97 -15.29
N ARG A 210 0.87 17.65 -15.64
CA ARG A 210 0.63 18.19 -17.00
C ARG A 210 1.67 19.25 -17.38
N ASP A 211 2.02 20.13 -16.46
CA ASP A 211 3.02 21.17 -16.69
C ASP A 211 4.43 20.60 -16.82
N TYR A 212 4.76 19.59 -16.01
CA TYR A 212 6.01 18.84 -16.13
C TYR A 212 6.11 18.11 -17.48
N SER A 213 5.06 17.40 -17.91
CA SER A 213 5.02 16.74 -19.23
C SER A 213 5.12 17.73 -20.39
N ARG A 214 4.47 18.90 -20.31
CA ARG A 214 4.59 19.96 -21.34
C ARG A 214 6.01 20.53 -21.44
N ARG A 215 6.70 20.70 -20.31
CA ARG A 215 8.08 21.19 -20.29
C ARG A 215 9.05 20.20 -20.91
N ILE A 216 8.81 18.89 -20.74
CA ILE A 216 9.62 17.84 -21.37
C ILE A 216 9.38 17.76 -22.88
N SER A 217 8.15 17.99 -23.36
CA SER A 217 7.85 17.95 -24.80
C SER A 217 8.34 19.15 -25.62
N LEU A 218 8.94 20.16 -24.97
CA LEU A 218 9.45 21.38 -25.60
C LEU A 218 11.00 21.41 -25.66
N ILE A 219 11.66 20.32 -25.27
CA ILE A 219 13.11 20.08 -25.34
C ILE A 219 13.34 18.95 -26.35
#